data_AF-A0A5J4UDC6-F1
#
_entry.id   AF-A0A5J4UDC6-F1
#
_cell.length_a   1.000
_cell.length_b   1.000
_cell.length_c   1.000
_cell.angle_alpha   90.00
_cell.angle_beta   90.00
_cell.angle_gamma   90.00
#
_symmetry.space_group_name_H-M   'P 1'
#
loop_
_entity.id
_entity.type
_entity.pdbx_description
1 polymer ?
#
loop_
_entity_poly.entity_id
_entity_poly.type
_entity_poly.pdbx_seq_one_letter_code
_entity_poly.pdbx_strand_id
1 'polypeptide(L)'
;MDNKLLKASLPPPKQVSLEQITKTKDAMKSLKDKDESSKDLYDTLTAALRETRYIQTCSDSDSDSERSMTEDMKNLAKETCEYVCIITYHTIKKAEDVELGYSTELLGELSELMDRTGVEQISREMVLTIKRISEKGTKQYTNALFEVGTIQKLIPIIKNKEFKHIILGSLANVSRKGWCQSDIWNLVPLSTSCQSSSSSSSSSSSSQAPNPLQSLLLPNPHPYLAYLEKDGIIKCINDDLLSDKDGNLQWKRSGFELLNVLNPEGVKLPIDIQGQIIADLCKFANCEDRYAYGCLAYLAV
;
A
#
# COMPACT_ATOMS: atom_id res chain seq x y z
N MET A 1 11.47 16.50 2.99
CA MET A 1 10.55 16.64 1.84
C MET A 1 9.14 16.54 2.37
N ASP A 2 8.26 17.43 1.91
CA ASP A 2 7.01 17.78 2.58
C ASP A 2 6.01 16.61 2.68
N ASN A 3 5.49 16.40 3.89
CA ASN A 3 4.34 15.56 4.25
C ASN A 3 3.00 16.08 3.64
N LYS A 4 3.07 16.85 2.56
CA LYS A 4 1.98 17.64 1.94
C LYS A 4 1.24 16.93 0.81
N LEU A 5 1.70 15.75 0.37
CA LEU A 5 1.13 15.11 -0.81
C LEU A 5 -0.33 14.69 -0.64
N LEU A 6 -0.81 14.53 0.60
CA LEU A 6 -2.18 14.09 0.89
C LEU A 6 -2.83 14.78 2.10
N LYS A 7 -2.06 15.40 3.01
CA LYS A 7 -2.59 16.15 4.17
C LYS A 7 -2.93 17.61 3.87
N ALA A 8 -3.14 17.97 2.61
CA ALA A 8 -3.91 19.18 2.33
C ALA A 8 -5.36 18.87 2.73
N SER A 9 -5.89 19.61 3.71
CA SER A 9 -7.27 19.47 4.17
C SER A 9 -8.21 19.45 2.95
N LEU A 10 -8.78 18.28 2.65
CA LEU A 10 -9.75 18.14 1.56
C LEU A 10 -10.86 19.19 1.75
N PRO A 11 -11.41 19.76 0.67
CA PRO A 11 -12.48 20.76 0.78
C PRO A 11 -13.66 20.14 1.53
N PRO A 12 -14.42 20.89 2.36
CA PRO A 12 -15.54 20.33 3.12
C PRO A 12 -16.60 19.71 2.20
N PRO A 13 -17.33 18.67 2.67
CA PRO A 13 -18.34 18.01 1.86
C PRO A 13 -19.44 19.02 1.48
N LYS A 14 -19.88 18.99 0.22
CA LYS A 14 -20.95 19.86 -0.28
C LYS A 14 -22.23 19.06 -0.44
N GLN A 15 -23.36 19.65 -0.04
CA GLN A 15 -24.67 19.02 -0.20
C GLN A 15 -24.98 18.71 -1.67
N VAL A 16 -25.52 17.52 -1.91
CA VAL A 16 -25.86 17.00 -3.25
C VAL A 16 -27.32 16.55 -3.27
N SER A 17 -28.02 16.81 -4.38
CA SER A 17 -29.39 16.33 -4.62
C SER A 17 -29.42 14.93 -5.26
N LEU A 18 -30.57 14.24 -5.19
CA LEU A 18 -30.75 12.95 -5.86
C LEU A 18 -30.51 13.02 -7.38
N GLU A 19 -30.99 14.10 -8.03
CA GLU A 19 -30.78 14.32 -9.48
C GLU A 19 -29.29 14.48 -9.82
N GLN A 20 -28.55 15.21 -8.98
CA GLN A 20 -27.11 15.43 -9.16
C GLN A 20 -26.34 14.11 -9.07
N ILE A 21 -26.54 13.33 -8.00
CA ILE A 21 -25.83 12.05 -7.84
C ILE A 21 -26.22 11.03 -8.92
N THR A 22 -27.48 11.05 -9.39
CA THR A 22 -27.93 10.22 -10.52
C THR A 22 -27.17 10.58 -11.79
N LYS A 23 -27.08 11.87 -12.12
CA LYS A 23 -26.34 12.36 -13.29
C LYS A 23 -24.86 12.01 -13.21
N THR A 24 -24.25 12.15 -12.03
CA THR A 24 -22.86 11.81 -11.80
C THR A 24 -22.61 10.32 -11.97
N LYS A 25 -23.49 9.47 -11.43
CA LYS A 25 -23.43 8.02 -11.62
C LYS A 25 -23.51 7.63 -13.09
N ASP A 26 -24.42 8.23 -13.86
CA ASP A 26 -24.58 7.93 -15.29
C ASP A 26 -23.38 8.42 -16.10
N ALA A 27 -22.81 9.58 -15.75
CA ALA A 27 -21.56 10.06 -16.31
C ALA A 27 -20.42 9.04 -16.05
N MET A 28 -20.26 8.56 -14.81
CA MET A 28 -19.23 7.55 -14.48
C MET A 28 -19.44 6.26 -15.26
N LYS A 29 -20.68 5.79 -15.36
CA LYS A 29 -21.02 4.60 -16.13
C LYS A 29 -20.63 4.74 -17.61
N SER A 30 -20.83 5.92 -18.21
CA SER A 30 -20.43 6.19 -19.60
C SER A 30 -18.92 6.24 -19.82
N LEU A 31 -18.14 6.47 -18.75
CA LEU A 31 -16.68 6.55 -18.79
C LEU A 31 -16.00 5.21 -18.48
N LYS A 32 -16.76 4.16 -18.14
CA LYS A 32 -16.23 2.86 -17.69
C LYS A 32 -15.23 2.23 -18.67
N ASP A 33 -15.44 2.44 -19.98
CA ASP A 33 -14.60 1.86 -21.03
C ASP A 33 -13.43 2.76 -21.43
N LYS A 34 -13.26 3.93 -20.80
CA LYS A 34 -12.09 4.77 -21.02
C LYS A 34 -10.87 4.21 -20.28
N ASP A 35 -9.78 4.07 -21.00
CA ASP A 35 -8.53 3.51 -20.48
C ASP A 35 -7.33 4.47 -20.63
N GLU A 36 -7.57 5.70 -21.10
CA GLU A 36 -6.55 6.74 -21.26
C GLU A 36 -6.59 7.74 -20.10
N SER A 37 -5.41 8.05 -19.55
CA SER A 37 -5.25 9.03 -18.50
C SER A 37 -5.28 10.44 -19.07
N SER A 38 -6.16 11.28 -18.51
CA SER A 38 -6.20 12.71 -18.80
C SER A 38 -6.58 13.47 -17.55
N LYS A 39 -6.12 14.72 -17.48
CA LYS A 39 -6.44 15.61 -16.36
C LYS A 39 -7.95 15.77 -16.20
N ASP A 40 -8.66 16.01 -17.31
CA ASP A 40 -10.12 16.17 -17.31
C ASP A 40 -10.85 14.93 -16.79
N LEU A 41 -10.38 13.73 -17.17
CA LEU A 41 -10.94 12.48 -16.64
C LEU A 41 -10.75 12.44 -15.11
N TYR A 42 -9.55 12.69 -14.63
CA TYR A 42 -9.24 12.59 -13.20
C TYR A 42 -9.95 13.66 -12.39
N ASP A 43 -10.04 14.90 -12.87
CA ASP A 43 -10.82 15.95 -12.24
C ASP A 43 -12.30 15.56 -12.15
N THR A 44 -12.83 14.87 -13.18
CA THR A 44 -14.21 14.33 -13.15
C THR A 44 -14.37 13.22 -12.11
N LEU A 45 -13.40 12.30 -12.00
CA LEU A 45 -13.41 11.24 -10.99
C LEU A 45 -13.31 11.82 -9.56
N THR A 46 -12.43 12.79 -9.36
CA THR A 46 -12.29 13.51 -8.08
C THR A 46 -13.59 14.20 -7.69
N ALA A 47 -14.24 14.90 -8.63
CA ALA A 47 -15.52 15.55 -8.39
C ALA A 47 -16.61 14.54 -7.99
N ALA A 48 -16.67 13.39 -8.67
CA ALA A 48 -17.61 12.32 -8.33
C ALA A 48 -17.42 11.80 -6.89
N LEU A 49 -16.17 11.55 -6.46
CA LEU A 49 -15.90 11.10 -5.08
C LEU A 49 -16.24 12.16 -4.03
N ARG A 50 -16.04 13.44 -4.34
CA ARG A 50 -16.43 14.55 -3.45
C ARG A 50 -17.94 14.64 -3.27
N GLU A 51 -18.70 14.39 -4.33
CA GLU A 51 -20.16 14.35 -4.27
C GLU A 51 -20.64 13.17 -3.41
N THR A 52 -20.04 11.98 -3.56
CA THR A 52 -20.38 10.84 -2.70
C THR A 52 -19.99 11.07 -1.24
N ARG A 53 -18.97 11.91 -0.98
CA ARG A 53 -18.47 12.20 0.37
C ARG A 53 -19.54 12.77 1.28
N TYR A 54 -20.30 13.75 0.79
CA TYR A 54 -21.40 14.32 1.56
C TYR A 54 -22.42 13.26 1.99
N ILE A 55 -22.80 12.38 1.06
CA ILE A 55 -23.79 11.32 1.31
C ILE A 55 -23.29 10.32 2.35
N GLN A 56 -21.99 10.01 2.35
CA GLN A 56 -21.42 9.01 3.27
C GLN A 56 -20.98 9.60 4.62
N THR A 57 -20.77 10.91 4.75
CA THR A 57 -20.39 11.54 6.03
C THR A 57 -21.59 12.04 6.84
N CYS A 58 -22.70 12.38 6.17
CA CYS A 58 -23.92 12.81 6.86
C CYS A 58 -24.73 11.66 7.48
N SER A 59 -24.41 10.40 7.17
CA SER A 59 -25.06 9.24 7.77
C SER A 59 -24.69 9.00 9.24
N ASP A 60 -23.66 9.68 9.76
CA ASP A 60 -23.10 9.42 11.09
C ASP A 60 -23.41 10.53 12.10
N SER A 61 -24.15 11.58 11.71
CA SER A 61 -24.50 12.71 12.57
C SER A 61 -25.98 12.72 12.94
N ASP A 62 -26.30 12.57 14.23
CA ASP A 62 -27.62 12.63 14.90
C ASP A 62 -28.31 14.02 14.79
N SER A 63 -28.25 14.67 13.63
CA SER A 63 -28.93 15.93 13.38
C SER A 63 -30.09 15.72 12.41
N ASP A 64 -31.17 16.50 12.59
CA ASP A 64 -32.45 16.46 11.87
C ASP A 64 -32.37 16.42 10.31
N SER A 65 -31.17 16.54 9.74
CA SER A 65 -30.82 16.31 8.33
C SER A 65 -30.95 14.86 7.84
N GLU A 66 -31.09 13.86 8.72
CA GLU A 66 -31.38 12.47 8.33
C GLU A 66 -32.68 12.33 7.51
N ARG A 67 -33.59 13.32 7.60
CA ARG A 67 -34.90 13.26 6.92
C ARG A 67 -34.85 13.42 5.40
N SER A 68 -33.70 13.71 4.77
CA SER A 68 -33.64 13.90 3.30
C SER A 68 -32.75 12.91 2.54
N MET A 69 -32.04 12.00 3.22
CA MET A 69 -31.11 11.10 2.53
C MET A 69 -31.76 9.74 2.30
N THR A 70 -32.19 9.49 1.06
CA THR A 70 -32.88 8.25 0.69
C THR A 70 -31.89 7.10 0.55
N GLU A 71 -32.39 5.87 0.75
CA GLU A 71 -31.61 4.66 0.48
C GLU A 71 -31.12 4.63 -0.98
N ASP A 72 -31.90 5.17 -1.91
CA ASP A 72 -31.50 5.35 -3.31
C ASP A 72 -30.24 6.22 -3.45
N MET A 73 -30.13 7.32 -2.70
CA MET A 73 -28.92 8.15 -2.71
C MET A 73 -27.69 7.38 -2.21
N LYS A 74 -27.84 6.54 -1.17
CA LYS A 74 -26.76 5.70 -0.66
C LYS A 74 -26.31 4.65 -1.68
N ASN A 75 -27.27 3.99 -2.33
CA ASN A 75 -26.99 3.01 -3.38
C ASN A 75 -26.31 3.66 -4.59
N LEU A 76 -26.79 4.82 -5.05
CA LEU A 76 -26.17 5.58 -6.13
C LEU A 76 -24.75 6.04 -5.77
N ALA A 77 -24.52 6.48 -4.54
CA ALA A 77 -23.19 6.86 -4.07
C ALA A 77 -22.24 5.66 -4.08
N LYS A 78 -22.69 4.48 -3.64
CA LYS A 78 -21.91 3.25 -3.67
C LYS A 78 -21.54 2.84 -5.11
N GLU A 79 -22.53 2.79 -6.00
CA GLU A 79 -22.30 2.49 -7.43
C GLU A 79 -21.33 3.49 -8.08
N THR A 80 -21.45 4.77 -7.74
CA THR A 80 -20.54 5.82 -8.22
C THR A 80 -19.11 5.56 -7.76
N CYS A 81 -18.91 5.22 -6.49
CA CYS A 81 -17.57 4.89 -5.96
C CYS A 81 -16.97 3.66 -6.64
N GLU A 82 -17.79 2.63 -6.90
CA GLU A 82 -17.37 1.44 -7.64
C GLU A 82 -16.93 1.77 -9.06
N TYR A 83 -17.72 2.57 -9.81
CA TYR A 83 -17.32 3.00 -11.15
C TYR A 83 -16.03 3.81 -11.14
N VAL A 84 -15.87 4.74 -10.18
CA VAL A 84 -14.62 5.50 -10.05
C VAL A 84 -13.44 4.55 -9.85
N CYS A 85 -13.55 3.57 -8.94
CA CYS A 85 -12.48 2.60 -8.71
C CYS A 85 -12.16 1.79 -9.98
N ILE A 86 -13.18 1.32 -10.71
CA ILE A 86 -13.00 0.58 -11.97
C ILE A 86 -12.24 1.42 -12.99
N ILE A 87 -12.69 2.66 -13.22
CA ILE A 87 -12.07 3.56 -14.18
C ILE A 87 -10.62 3.84 -13.76
N THR A 88 -10.37 4.24 -12.51
CA THR A 88 -9.02 4.51 -12.01
C THR A 88 -8.10 3.30 -12.18
N TYR A 89 -8.56 2.09 -11.88
CA TYR A 89 -7.79 0.87 -12.06
C TYR A 89 -7.36 0.65 -13.52
N HIS A 90 -8.26 0.87 -14.48
CA HIS A 90 -7.99 0.67 -15.91
C HIS A 90 -7.15 1.80 -16.52
N THR A 91 -7.33 3.03 -16.04
CA THR A 91 -6.61 4.19 -16.53
C THR A 91 -5.15 4.23 -16.06
N ILE A 92 -4.83 3.74 -14.85
CA ILE A 92 -3.44 3.71 -14.36
C ILE A 92 -2.64 2.59 -15.04
N LYS A 93 -1.75 2.98 -15.94
CA LYS A 93 -0.87 2.07 -16.69
C LYS A 93 0.61 2.31 -16.39
N LYS A 94 1.00 3.55 -16.09
CA LYS A 94 2.38 3.99 -15.83
C LYS A 94 2.47 4.93 -14.61
N ALA A 95 3.68 5.31 -14.23
CA ALA A 95 3.95 6.09 -13.02
C ALA A 95 3.39 7.53 -13.12
N GLU A 96 3.43 8.11 -14.31
CA GLU A 96 2.91 9.46 -14.60
C GLU A 96 1.39 9.53 -14.41
N ASP A 97 0.68 8.42 -14.60
CA ASP A 97 -0.76 8.36 -14.32
C ASP A 97 -1.02 8.43 -12.81
N VAL A 98 -0.18 7.77 -12.00
CA VAL A 98 -0.28 7.85 -10.55
C VAL A 98 0.00 9.28 -10.07
N GLU A 99 1.06 9.89 -10.61
CA GLU A 99 1.40 11.30 -10.35
C GLU A 99 0.25 12.25 -10.68
N LEU A 100 -0.37 12.07 -11.86
CA LEU A 100 -1.54 12.85 -12.24
C LEU A 100 -2.65 12.70 -11.20
N GLY A 101 -2.90 11.50 -10.70
CA GLY A 101 -3.91 11.22 -9.67
C GLY A 101 -3.64 11.92 -8.33
N TYR A 102 -2.37 12.12 -7.97
CA TYR A 102 -2.01 12.98 -6.84
C TYR A 102 -2.26 14.46 -7.16
N SER A 103 -1.85 14.91 -8.34
CA SER A 103 -1.97 16.32 -8.74
C SER A 103 -3.42 16.81 -8.88
N THR A 104 -4.37 15.91 -9.16
CA THR A 104 -5.81 16.18 -9.25
C THR A 104 -6.57 15.79 -7.98
N GLU A 105 -5.87 15.46 -6.90
CA GLU A 105 -6.41 15.03 -5.60
C GLU A 105 -7.27 13.75 -5.62
N LEU A 106 -7.32 13.04 -6.76
CA LEU A 106 -8.09 11.80 -6.90
C LEU A 106 -7.65 10.75 -5.88
N LEU A 107 -6.33 10.60 -5.69
CA LEU A 107 -5.80 9.62 -4.74
C LEU A 107 -6.04 10.04 -3.27
N GLY A 108 -6.15 11.35 -3.00
CA GLY A 108 -6.58 11.87 -1.70
C GLY A 108 -8.01 11.48 -1.40
N GLU A 109 -8.94 11.71 -2.33
CA GLU A 109 -10.34 11.34 -2.18
C GLU A 109 -10.54 9.81 -2.14
N LEU A 110 -9.70 9.02 -2.82
CA LEU A 110 -9.70 7.56 -2.70
C LEU A 110 -9.22 7.09 -1.31
N SER A 111 -8.20 7.74 -0.73
CA SER A 111 -7.79 7.43 0.64
C SER A 111 -8.90 7.75 1.63
N GLU A 112 -9.53 8.93 1.51
CA GLU A 112 -10.66 9.34 2.35
C GLU A 112 -11.86 8.40 2.16
N LEU A 113 -12.10 7.92 0.94
CA LEU A 113 -13.09 6.88 0.67
C LEU A 113 -12.80 5.58 1.45
N MET A 114 -11.54 5.16 1.52
CA MET A 114 -11.14 4.01 2.34
C MET A 114 -11.35 4.28 3.84
N ASP A 115 -11.20 5.52 4.30
CA ASP A 115 -11.39 5.89 5.70
C ASP A 115 -12.86 5.83 6.15
N ARG A 116 -13.80 6.24 5.28
CA ARG A 116 -15.25 6.22 5.55
C ARG A 116 -15.93 4.89 5.22
N THR A 117 -15.27 3.98 4.51
CA THR A 117 -15.85 2.69 4.13
C THR A 117 -15.60 1.66 5.24
N GLY A 118 -16.68 1.12 5.80
CA GLY A 118 -16.59 0.03 6.77
C GLY A 118 -15.93 -1.22 6.16
N VAL A 119 -15.20 -1.98 6.98
CA VAL A 119 -14.43 -3.18 6.58
C VAL A 119 -15.26 -4.15 5.72
N GLU A 120 -16.52 -4.36 6.06
CA GLU A 120 -17.45 -5.27 5.36
C GLU A 120 -17.93 -4.74 4.00
N GLN A 121 -17.72 -3.45 3.72
CA GLN A 121 -18.17 -2.78 2.50
C GLN A 121 -17.03 -2.53 1.51
N ILE A 122 -15.78 -2.87 1.87
CA ILE A 122 -14.62 -2.72 0.98
C ILE A 122 -14.82 -3.66 -0.23
N SER A 123 -14.97 -3.07 -1.41
CA SER A 123 -15.17 -3.81 -2.65
C SER A 123 -13.87 -4.30 -3.26
N ARG A 124 -13.97 -5.30 -4.14
CA ARG A 124 -12.83 -5.84 -4.90
C ARG A 124 -12.12 -4.76 -5.70
N GLU A 125 -12.89 -3.85 -6.28
CA GLU A 125 -12.44 -2.77 -7.13
C GLU A 125 -11.58 -1.78 -6.34
N MET A 126 -11.96 -1.47 -5.09
CA MET A 126 -11.14 -0.64 -4.20
C MET A 126 -9.78 -1.29 -3.94
N VAL A 127 -9.76 -2.57 -3.56
CA VAL A 127 -8.53 -3.31 -3.28
C VAL A 127 -7.63 -3.39 -4.52
N LEU A 128 -8.21 -3.64 -5.70
CA LEU A 128 -7.48 -3.66 -6.97
C LEU A 128 -6.89 -2.30 -7.34
N THR A 129 -7.62 -1.22 -7.10
CA THR A 129 -7.14 0.15 -7.34
C THR A 129 -5.94 0.46 -6.46
N ILE A 130 -5.99 0.15 -5.16
CA ILE A 130 -4.83 0.31 -4.26
C ILE A 130 -3.64 -0.52 -4.73
N LYS A 131 -3.86 -1.79 -5.13
CA LYS A 131 -2.80 -2.61 -5.73
C LYS A 131 -2.20 -1.91 -6.95
N ARG A 132 -3.04 -1.42 -7.86
CA ARG A 132 -2.59 -0.79 -9.10
C ARG A 132 -1.75 0.45 -8.84
N ILE A 133 -2.16 1.30 -7.89
CA ILE A 133 -1.40 2.48 -7.47
C ILE A 133 -0.05 2.06 -6.90
N SER A 134 -0.01 1.08 -5.99
CA SER A 134 1.25 0.59 -5.41
C SER A 134 2.20 -0.01 -6.46
N GLU A 135 1.64 -0.68 -7.47
CA GLU A 135 2.36 -1.38 -8.52
C GLU A 135 2.95 -0.42 -9.56
N LYS A 136 2.23 0.65 -9.93
CA LYS A 136 2.69 1.62 -10.95
C LYS A 136 3.35 2.86 -10.38
N GLY A 137 3.07 3.21 -9.12
CA GLY A 137 3.62 4.37 -8.45
C GLY A 137 5.14 4.37 -8.36
N THR A 138 5.71 5.58 -8.33
CA THR A 138 7.10 5.83 -7.93
C THR A 138 7.25 5.68 -6.42
N LYS A 139 8.50 5.66 -5.91
CA LYS A 139 8.80 5.62 -4.47
C LYS A 139 7.93 6.59 -3.65
N GLN A 140 7.90 7.85 -4.07
CA GLN A 140 7.17 8.92 -3.37
C GLN A 140 5.68 8.60 -3.24
N TYR A 141 5.04 8.22 -4.34
CA TYR A 141 3.61 7.96 -4.40
C TYR A 141 3.20 6.62 -3.78
N THR A 142 4.09 5.63 -3.83
CA THR A 142 3.88 4.34 -3.17
C THR A 142 4.08 4.47 -1.64
N ASN A 143 5.05 5.25 -1.17
CA ASN A 143 5.23 5.54 0.26
C ASN A 143 4.04 6.33 0.84
N ALA A 144 3.50 7.28 0.08
CA ALA A 144 2.35 8.07 0.49
C ALA A 144 1.14 7.20 0.87
N LEU A 145 0.87 6.10 0.15
CA LEU A 145 -0.20 5.13 0.52
C LEU A 145 -0.04 4.55 1.93
N PHE A 146 1.19 4.42 2.42
CA PHE A 146 1.48 3.97 3.77
C PHE A 146 1.38 5.10 4.78
N GLU A 147 1.93 6.27 4.47
CA GLU A 147 1.94 7.43 5.38
C GLU A 147 0.55 7.93 5.75
N VAL A 148 -0.41 7.84 4.82
CA VAL A 148 -1.80 8.23 5.11
C VAL A 148 -2.69 7.12 5.65
N GLY A 149 -2.17 5.90 5.76
CA GLY A 149 -2.95 4.80 6.32
C GLY A 149 -3.80 4.01 5.32
N THR A 150 -3.80 4.34 4.01
CA THR A 150 -4.70 3.70 3.03
C THR A 150 -4.49 2.19 2.96
N ILE A 151 -3.23 1.73 2.92
CA ILE A 151 -2.94 0.30 2.80
C ILE A 151 -3.25 -0.46 4.10
N GLN A 152 -3.13 0.20 5.24
CA GLN A 152 -3.43 -0.34 6.56
C GLN A 152 -4.93 -0.65 6.71
N LYS A 153 -5.81 0.10 6.03
CA LYS A 153 -7.26 -0.19 6.00
C LYS A 153 -7.61 -1.53 5.36
N LEU A 154 -6.70 -2.09 4.56
CA LEU A 154 -6.89 -3.39 3.93
C LEU A 154 -6.49 -4.56 4.85
N ILE A 155 -5.76 -4.30 5.94
CA ILE A 155 -5.28 -5.34 6.86
C ILE A 155 -6.42 -6.18 7.46
N PRO A 156 -7.53 -5.58 7.96
CA PRO A 156 -8.61 -6.36 8.57
C PRO A 156 -9.25 -7.40 7.63
N ILE A 157 -9.29 -7.14 6.32
CA ILE A 157 -9.88 -8.03 5.31
C ILE A 157 -8.89 -9.06 4.74
N ILE A 158 -7.64 -9.11 5.21
CA ILE A 158 -6.61 -10.01 4.66
C ILE A 158 -6.94 -11.50 4.81
N LYS A 159 -7.81 -11.84 5.77
CA LYS A 159 -8.30 -13.22 5.99
C LYS A 159 -9.23 -13.70 4.87
N ASN A 160 -9.81 -12.79 4.10
CA ASN A 160 -10.62 -13.14 2.94
C ASN A 160 -9.70 -13.70 1.83
N LYS A 161 -9.90 -14.98 1.47
CA LYS A 161 -9.10 -15.69 0.45
C LYS A 161 -9.07 -14.96 -0.89
N GLU A 162 -10.14 -14.26 -1.26
CA GLU A 162 -10.24 -13.50 -2.51
C GLU A 162 -9.25 -12.32 -2.53
N PHE A 163 -9.19 -11.56 -1.43
CA PHE A 163 -8.40 -10.33 -1.36
C PHE A 163 -6.98 -10.55 -0.87
N LYS A 164 -6.71 -11.64 -0.15
CA LYS A 164 -5.43 -11.93 0.49
C LYS A 164 -4.22 -11.73 -0.42
N HIS A 165 -4.23 -12.32 -1.62
CA HIS A 165 -3.13 -12.20 -2.57
C HIS A 165 -2.92 -10.75 -3.06
N ILE A 166 -4.01 -10.00 -3.26
CA ILE A 166 -3.98 -8.60 -3.73
C ILE A 166 -3.38 -7.70 -2.64
N ILE A 167 -3.80 -7.91 -1.39
CA ILE A 167 -3.34 -7.13 -0.23
C ILE A 167 -1.87 -7.40 0.05
N LEU A 168 -1.46 -8.67 0.07
CA LEU A 168 -0.06 -9.05 0.26
C LEU A 168 0.84 -8.49 -0.85
N GLY A 169 0.41 -8.56 -2.11
CA GLY A 169 1.14 -7.96 -3.23
C GLY A 169 1.25 -6.43 -3.12
N SER A 170 0.20 -5.77 -2.63
CA SER A 170 0.23 -4.31 -2.37
C SER A 170 1.23 -3.97 -1.27
N LEU A 171 1.24 -4.73 -0.18
CA LEU A 171 2.18 -4.56 0.93
C LEU A 171 3.62 -4.82 0.47
N ALA A 172 3.84 -5.80 -0.41
CA ALA A 172 5.15 -6.08 -0.99
C ALA A 172 5.64 -4.92 -1.86
N ASN A 173 4.76 -4.36 -2.70
CA ASN A 173 5.06 -3.18 -3.52
C ASN A 173 5.41 -1.96 -2.66
N VAL A 174 4.62 -1.70 -1.62
CA VAL A 174 4.86 -0.62 -0.66
C VAL A 174 6.19 -0.81 0.06
N SER A 175 6.45 -2.01 0.55
CA SER A 175 7.72 -2.32 1.23
C SER A 175 8.91 -2.16 0.31
N ARG A 176 8.82 -2.65 -0.94
CA ARG A 176 9.94 -2.63 -1.89
C ARG A 176 10.29 -1.23 -2.37
N LYS A 177 9.27 -0.42 -2.67
CA LYS A 177 9.44 0.87 -3.34
C LYS A 177 9.34 2.05 -2.40
N GLY A 178 8.39 1.99 -1.46
CA GLY A 178 8.10 3.08 -0.54
C GLY A 178 9.26 3.36 0.41
N TRP A 179 10.01 2.30 0.76
CA TRP A 179 11.24 2.43 1.50
C TRP A 179 12.46 2.20 0.61
N CYS A 180 13.43 3.12 0.65
CA CYS A 180 14.74 2.90 0.04
C CYS A 180 15.80 3.03 1.12
N GLN A 181 16.64 2.00 1.25
CA GLN A 181 17.75 1.98 2.20
C GLN A 181 18.69 3.18 2.01
N SER A 182 18.72 3.82 0.81
CA SER A 182 19.43 5.07 0.51
C SER A 182 19.14 6.21 1.50
N ASP A 183 17.95 6.25 2.13
CA ASP A 183 17.63 7.26 3.13
C ASP A 183 18.38 7.03 4.46
N ILE A 184 18.76 5.79 4.78
CA ILE A 184 19.65 5.48 5.93
C ILE A 184 21.08 5.95 5.66
N TRP A 185 21.57 5.78 4.43
CA TRP A 185 22.92 6.24 4.04
C TRP A 185 23.07 7.76 4.11
N ASN A 186 21.96 8.50 4.02
CA ASN A 186 21.93 9.95 4.23
C ASN A 186 21.80 10.36 5.71
N LEU A 187 21.49 9.42 6.61
CA LEU A 187 21.36 9.64 8.06
C LEU A 187 22.62 9.31 8.85
N VAL A 188 23.58 8.58 8.25
CA VAL A 188 24.93 8.44 8.81
C VAL A 188 25.73 9.64 8.33
N PRO A 189 26.13 10.58 9.22
CA PRO A 189 27.08 11.61 8.83
C PRO A 189 28.37 10.89 8.50
N LEU A 190 28.73 10.82 7.21
CA LEU A 190 30.07 10.46 6.80
C LEU A 190 30.96 11.65 7.17
N SER A 191 31.31 11.78 8.44
CA SER A 191 32.30 12.73 8.90
C SER A 191 33.67 12.25 8.43
N THR A 192 33.93 12.47 7.14
CA THR A 192 35.24 12.35 6.53
C THR A 192 36.09 13.54 7.00
N SER A 193 36.53 13.50 8.26
CA SER A 193 37.60 14.34 8.76
C SER A 193 38.89 13.53 8.76
N CYS A 194 39.46 13.29 7.57
CA CYS A 194 40.90 13.08 7.46
C CYS A 194 41.57 14.44 7.62
N GLN A 195 41.65 14.93 8.86
CA GLN A 195 42.57 16.00 9.20
C GLN A 195 43.97 15.41 9.30
N SER A 196 44.73 15.64 8.23
CA SER A 196 46.18 15.50 8.19
C SER A 196 46.80 16.56 9.11
N SER A 197 47.19 16.20 10.34
CA SER A 197 48.18 16.98 11.10
C SER A 197 48.77 16.21 12.28
N SER A 198 50.04 15.83 12.10
CA SER A 198 51.15 15.77 13.06
C SER A 198 50.88 15.99 14.56
N SER A 199 51.32 14.98 15.34
CA SER A 199 51.94 15.03 16.69
C SER A 199 51.25 15.81 17.82
N SER A 200 50.76 15.09 18.84
CA SER A 200 51.34 15.05 20.21
C SER A 200 50.42 14.32 21.19
N SER A 201 51.06 13.75 22.21
CA SER A 201 50.53 12.85 23.24
C SER A 201 49.53 13.50 24.19
N SER A 202 48.37 12.86 24.38
CA SER A 202 47.64 12.91 25.66
C SER A 202 46.65 11.75 25.77
N SER A 203 46.77 11.01 26.86
CA SER A 203 45.87 9.95 27.31
C SER A 203 44.47 10.48 27.61
N SER A 204 43.48 10.00 26.87
CA SER A 204 42.07 10.08 27.24
C SER A 204 41.35 8.85 26.70
N SER A 205 40.69 8.14 27.60
CA SER A 205 39.85 6.96 27.37
C SER A 205 38.89 7.17 26.19
N SER A 206 39.23 6.59 25.05
CA SER A 206 38.32 6.49 23.91
C SER A 206 37.31 5.38 24.21
N SER A 207 36.13 5.76 24.68
CA SER A 207 34.92 5.00 24.41
C SER A 207 34.87 4.80 22.89
N GLN A 208 35.06 3.55 22.45
CA GLN A 208 35.01 3.18 21.04
C GLN A 208 33.68 3.66 20.45
N ALA A 209 33.71 4.78 19.74
CA ALA A 209 32.62 5.15 18.88
C ALA A 209 32.46 4.01 17.86
N PRO A 210 31.25 3.45 17.66
CA PRO A 210 31.06 2.35 16.74
C PRO A 210 31.53 2.76 15.35
N ASN A 211 32.35 1.90 14.75
CA ASN A 211 32.92 2.13 13.44
C ASN A 211 31.76 2.29 12.43
N PRO A 212 31.72 3.30 11.56
CA PRO A 212 30.61 3.51 10.61
C PRO A 212 30.31 2.28 9.73
N LEU A 213 31.33 1.45 9.48
CA LEU A 213 31.19 0.17 8.78
C LEU A 213 30.49 -0.91 9.63
N GLN A 214 30.63 -0.90 10.96
CA GLN A 214 29.90 -1.82 11.84
C GLN A 214 28.41 -1.45 11.94
N SER A 215 28.06 -0.16 11.85
CA SER A 215 26.66 0.25 11.73
C SER A 215 26.01 -0.13 10.40
N LEU A 216 26.81 -0.42 9.37
CA LEU A 216 26.36 -0.94 8.07
C LEU A 216 26.20 -2.47 8.05
N LEU A 217 26.84 -3.15 8.99
CA LEU A 217 26.77 -4.60 9.17
C LEU A 217 25.72 -5.02 10.22
N LEU A 218 25.09 -4.05 10.91
CA LEU A 218 23.95 -4.33 11.76
C LEU A 218 22.75 -4.62 10.84
N PRO A 219 22.07 -5.77 11.01
CA PRO A 219 20.83 -6.06 10.29
C PRO A 219 19.82 -4.99 10.69
N ASN A 220 19.66 -3.98 9.85
CA ASN A 220 18.69 -2.93 10.12
C ASN A 220 17.35 -3.46 9.60
N PRO A 221 16.43 -3.88 10.49
CA PRO A 221 15.19 -4.49 10.06
C PRO A 221 14.43 -3.51 9.16
N HIS A 222 13.77 -4.04 8.14
CA HIS A 222 12.92 -3.22 7.26
C HIS A 222 11.94 -2.42 8.14
N PRO A 223 11.74 -1.09 7.94
CA PRO A 223 10.97 -0.26 8.87
C PRO A 223 9.51 -0.69 9.00
N TYR A 224 8.96 -1.30 7.94
CA TYR A 224 7.61 -1.86 7.97
C TYR A 224 7.54 -3.23 8.65
N LEU A 225 8.66 -3.92 8.91
CA LEU A 225 8.66 -5.25 9.52
C LEU A 225 8.01 -5.21 10.91
N ALA A 226 8.50 -4.35 11.80
CA ALA A 226 7.94 -4.21 13.15
C ALA A 226 6.45 -3.83 13.13
N TYR A 227 6.04 -3.01 12.16
CA TYR A 227 4.64 -2.63 11.96
C TYR A 227 3.78 -3.85 11.56
N LEU A 228 4.22 -4.59 10.54
CA LEU A 228 3.48 -5.74 10.01
C LEU A 228 3.49 -6.94 10.98
N GLU A 229 4.51 -7.07 11.82
CA GLU A 229 4.54 -8.03 12.93
C GLU A 229 3.50 -7.67 13.99
N LYS A 230 3.46 -6.40 14.42
CA LYS A 230 2.51 -5.90 15.41
C LYS A 230 1.06 -6.09 14.94
N ASP A 231 0.78 -5.82 13.67
CA ASP A 231 -0.56 -5.99 13.09
C ASP A 231 -0.88 -7.46 12.77
N GLY A 232 0.01 -8.40 13.10
CA GLY A 232 -0.22 -9.83 12.97
C GLY A 232 -0.18 -10.35 11.53
N ILE A 233 0.30 -9.55 10.56
CA ILE A 233 0.39 -9.94 9.15
C ILE A 233 1.39 -11.08 8.98
N ILE A 234 2.58 -10.96 9.58
CA ILE A 234 3.63 -12.00 9.50
C ILE A 234 3.12 -13.31 10.10
N LYS A 235 2.44 -13.23 11.25
CA LYS A 235 1.81 -14.38 11.89
C LYS A 235 0.72 -15.00 10.99
N CYS A 236 -0.15 -14.18 10.40
CA CYS A 236 -1.19 -14.65 9.48
C CYS A 236 -0.60 -15.39 8.26
N ILE A 237 0.48 -14.88 7.67
CA ILE A 237 1.17 -15.55 6.56
C ILE A 237 1.71 -16.90 7.02
N ASN A 238 2.40 -16.94 8.16
CA ASN A 238 2.98 -18.17 8.69
C ASN A 238 1.90 -19.21 9.04
N ASP A 239 0.90 -18.83 9.85
CA ASP A 239 -0.19 -19.73 10.28
C ASP A 239 -0.94 -20.33 9.08
N ASP A 240 -1.18 -19.52 8.03
CA ASP A 240 -1.84 -20.00 6.82
C ASP A 240 -0.90 -20.83 5.94
N LEU A 241 0.43 -20.58 5.93
CA LEU A 241 1.39 -21.44 5.23
C LEU A 241 1.50 -22.82 5.92
N LEU A 242 1.40 -22.85 7.24
CA LEU A 242 1.37 -24.08 8.04
C LEU A 242 0.08 -24.89 7.81
N SER A 243 -1.05 -24.20 7.63
CA SER A 243 -2.38 -24.82 7.61
C SER A 243 -2.90 -25.15 6.21
N ASP A 244 -2.49 -24.39 5.18
CA ASP A 244 -3.07 -24.48 3.84
C ASP A 244 -2.40 -25.57 2.99
N LYS A 245 -2.99 -26.78 3.09
CA LYS A 245 -2.70 -27.92 2.20
C LYS A 245 -3.27 -27.69 0.79
N ASP A 246 -4.25 -26.81 0.64
CA ASP A 246 -4.97 -26.56 -0.60
C ASP A 246 -4.38 -25.36 -1.37
N GLY A 247 -3.31 -25.63 -2.12
CA GLY A 247 -3.13 -25.22 -3.51
C GLY A 247 -3.33 -23.77 -4.00
N ASN A 248 -3.67 -22.77 -3.19
CA ASN A 248 -3.83 -21.40 -3.68
C ASN A 248 -2.45 -20.72 -3.80
N LEU A 249 -1.82 -21.01 -4.93
CA LEU A 249 -0.48 -20.59 -5.29
C LEU A 249 -0.31 -19.05 -5.34
N GLN A 250 -1.37 -18.29 -5.65
CA GLN A 250 -1.25 -16.84 -5.84
C GLN A 250 -1.01 -16.07 -4.53
N TRP A 251 -1.72 -16.43 -3.46
CA TRP A 251 -1.48 -15.77 -2.18
C TRP A 251 -0.14 -16.21 -1.58
N LYS A 252 0.24 -17.49 -1.72
CA LYS A 252 1.56 -18.00 -1.30
C LYS A 252 2.69 -17.23 -1.95
N ARG A 253 2.63 -17.06 -3.28
CA ARG A 253 3.58 -16.24 -4.05
C ARG A 253 3.69 -14.81 -3.50
N SER A 254 2.55 -14.16 -3.28
CA SER A 254 2.52 -12.77 -2.78
C SER A 254 3.03 -12.66 -1.33
N GLY A 255 2.76 -13.68 -0.50
CA GLY A 255 3.28 -13.78 0.86
C GLY A 255 4.79 -13.96 0.89
N PHE A 256 5.33 -14.87 0.08
CA PHE A 256 6.78 -15.03 -0.06
C PHE A 256 7.44 -13.77 -0.60
N GLU A 257 6.83 -13.11 -1.57
CA GLU A 257 7.32 -11.84 -2.10
C GLU A 257 7.43 -10.75 -1.02
N LEU A 258 6.41 -10.61 -0.17
CA LEU A 258 6.44 -9.68 0.96
C LEU A 258 7.53 -10.06 1.96
N LEU A 259 7.59 -11.32 2.37
CA LEU A 259 8.58 -11.79 3.35
C LEU A 259 10.03 -11.59 2.85
N ASN A 260 10.27 -11.82 1.56
CA ASN A 260 11.56 -11.57 0.91
C ASN A 260 11.95 -10.09 0.97
N VAL A 261 11.01 -9.19 0.72
CA VAL A 261 11.27 -7.74 0.76
C VAL A 261 11.57 -7.27 2.19
N LEU A 262 10.86 -7.82 3.18
CA LEU A 262 11.03 -7.43 4.58
C LEU A 262 12.29 -8.01 5.23
N ASN A 263 12.77 -9.16 4.74
CA ASN A 263 13.91 -9.87 5.27
C ASN A 263 14.93 -10.15 4.15
N PRO A 264 15.70 -9.13 3.72
CA PRO A 264 16.67 -9.28 2.65
C PRO A 264 17.77 -10.31 2.99
N GLU A 265 18.04 -10.53 4.28
CA GLU A 265 18.99 -11.54 4.78
C GLU A 265 18.41 -12.96 4.80
N GLY A 266 17.12 -13.11 4.49
CA GLY A 266 16.39 -14.39 4.49
C GLY A 266 15.44 -14.54 5.67
N VAL A 267 14.43 -15.40 5.49
CA VAL A 267 13.39 -15.68 6.49
C VAL A 267 13.66 -17.05 7.11
N LYS A 268 13.80 -17.13 8.44
CA LYS A 268 13.84 -18.42 9.12
C LYS A 268 12.44 -19.01 9.19
N LEU A 269 12.18 -19.99 8.33
CA LEU A 269 10.93 -20.75 8.34
C LEU A 269 11.00 -21.88 9.39
N PRO A 270 9.89 -22.17 10.09
CA PRO A 270 9.80 -23.34 10.96
C PRO A 270 10.17 -24.63 10.20
N ILE A 271 10.98 -25.50 10.83
CA ILE A 271 11.58 -26.69 10.21
C ILE A 271 10.53 -27.63 9.60
N ASP A 272 9.39 -27.74 10.27
CA ASP A 272 8.24 -28.56 9.91
C ASP A 272 7.59 -28.18 8.56
N ILE A 273 7.79 -26.95 8.07
CA ILE A 273 7.22 -26.50 6.78
C ILE A 273 8.24 -26.21 5.69
N GLN A 274 9.53 -26.25 6.00
CA GLN A 274 10.58 -25.97 5.00
C GLN A 274 10.45 -26.87 3.77
N GLY A 275 10.27 -28.18 3.96
CA GLY A 275 10.17 -29.13 2.84
C GLY A 275 8.98 -28.87 1.91
N GLN A 276 7.81 -28.56 2.46
CA GLN A 276 6.61 -28.25 1.68
C GLN A 276 6.76 -26.93 0.92
N ILE A 277 7.33 -25.91 1.58
CA ILE A 277 7.58 -24.60 0.98
C ILE A 277 8.56 -24.73 -0.19
N ILE A 278 9.68 -25.47 -0.02
CA ILE A 278 10.63 -25.77 -1.09
C ILE A 278 9.93 -26.45 -2.27
N ALA A 279 9.09 -27.45 -2.02
CA ALA A 279 8.37 -28.15 -3.08
C ALA A 279 7.39 -27.23 -3.84
N ASP A 280 6.67 -26.35 -3.14
CA ASP A 280 5.77 -25.38 -3.79
C ASP A 280 6.57 -24.35 -4.61
N LEU A 281 7.70 -23.86 -4.09
CA LEU A 281 8.64 -22.99 -4.80
C LEU A 281 9.24 -23.63 -6.06
N CYS A 282 9.62 -24.91 -6.00
CA CYS A 282 10.09 -25.65 -7.17
C CYS A 282 8.99 -25.79 -8.24
N LYS A 283 7.70 -25.90 -7.86
CA LYS A 283 6.60 -25.85 -8.83
C LYS A 283 6.51 -24.48 -9.50
N PHE A 284 6.73 -23.39 -8.74
CA PHE A 284 6.77 -22.04 -9.28
C PHE A 284 7.98 -21.78 -10.19
N ALA A 285 9.12 -22.45 -9.97
CA ALA A 285 10.35 -22.28 -10.78
C ALA A 285 10.19 -22.77 -12.22
N ASN A 286 9.24 -23.68 -12.44
CA ASN A 286 8.85 -24.15 -13.76
C ASN A 286 7.87 -23.19 -14.48
N CYS A 287 7.46 -22.09 -13.84
CA CYS A 287 6.75 -20.98 -14.48
C CYS A 287 7.75 -19.87 -14.85
N GLU A 288 7.53 -19.16 -15.97
CA GLU A 288 8.49 -18.23 -16.60
C GLU A 288 8.94 -17.00 -15.75
N ASP A 289 8.42 -16.84 -14.52
CA ASP A 289 8.64 -15.69 -13.64
C ASP A 289 9.80 -15.89 -12.65
N ARG A 290 11.00 -15.40 -13.00
CA ARG A 290 12.26 -15.62 -12.25
C ARG A 290 12.46 -14.75 -10.99
N TYR A 291 11.49 -13.93 -10.59
CA TYR A 291 11.69 -12.92 -9.52
C TYR A 291 11.50 -13.44 -8.07
N ALA A 292 11.13 -14.70 -7.85
CA ALA A 292 10.78 -15.21 -6.52
C ALA A 292 11.98 -15.68 -5.65
N TYR A 293 13.21 -15.72 -6.18
CA TYR A 293 14.28 -16.56 -5.62
C TYR A 293 15.34 -15.86 -4.75
N GLY A 294 15.22 -14.56 -4.50
CA GLY A 294 16.27 -13.79 -3.81
C GLY A 294 16.55 -14.21 -2.36
N CYS A 295 15.53 -14.53 -1.56
CA CYS A 295 15.69 -14.63 -0.10
C CYS A 295 15.53 -16.04 0.49
N LEU A 296 15.46 -17.08 -0.35
CA LEU A 296 15.48 -18.47 0.10
C LEU A 296 16.91 -19.04 0.19
N ALA A 297 17.93 -18.18 0.01
CA ALA A 297 19.33 -18.55 0.08
C ALA A 297 19.79 -19.04 1.48
N TYR A 298 18.92 -19.02 2.50
CA TYR A 298 19.14 -19.69 3.78
C TYR A 298 17.98 -20.62 4.15
N LEU A 299 17.76 -21.65 3.33
CA LEU A 299 17.00 -22.84 3.70
C LEU A 299 17.87 -23.95 4.34
N ALA A 300 19.11 -23.63 4.72
CA ALA A 300 20.04 -24.58 5.29
C ALA A 300 20.89 -23.95 6.41
N VAL A 301 20.27 -23.74 7.57
CA VAL A 301 20.91 -24.02 8.88
C VAL A 301 19.83 -24.53 9.82
#